data_AF-A0A254Q5U6-F1
#
_entry.id   AF-A0A254Q5U6-F1
#
_cell.length_a   1.000
_cell.length_b   1.000
_cell.length_c   1.000
_cell.angle_alpha   90.00
_cell.angle_beta   90.00
_cell.angle_gamma   90.00
#
_symmetry.space_group_name_H-M   'P 1'
#
loop_
_entity.id
_entity.type
_entity.pdbx_description
1 polymer ?
#
loop_
_entity_poly.entity_id
_entity_poly.type
_entity_poly.pdbx_seq_one_letter_code
_entity_poly.pdbx_strand_id
1 'polypeptide(L)'
;MRIFAFALTMVLSTAAFAGTNMCATYKKDRMLNAINTVAAREEMSFDELCNLPKLLAVEAMPSQIVNINGDVIPYTRVQLHMSETSCLYMVRDSDQVITEARCYSAW
;
A
#
# COMPACT_ATOMS: atom_id res chain seq x y z
N MET A 1 -57.21 13.49 10.50
CA MET A 1 -56.36 12.29 10.62
C MET A 1 -55.92 11.91 9.22
N ARG A 2 -54.77 12.36 8.71
CA ARG A 2 -53.42 11.79 8.91
C ARG A 2 -53.41 10.27 8.81
N ILE A 3 -53.16 9.75 7.60
CA ILE A 3 -52.47 8.46 7.44
C ILE A 3 -51.29 8.73 6.52
N PHE A 4 -50.12 8.51 7.12
CA PHE A 4 -48.80 8.83 6.62
C PHE A 4 -48.36 7.88 5.50
N ALA A 5 -47.53 8.46 4.64
CA ALA A 5 -46.64 7.84 3.67
C ALA A 5 -46.11 6.44 4.04
N PHE A 6 -46.23 5.51 3.09
CA PHE A 6 -45.44 4.28 3.04
C PHE A 6 -44.66 4.24 1.71
N ALA A 7 -43.90 5.31 1.47
CA ALA A 7 -42.86 5.33 0.46
C ALA A 7 -41.51 5.30 1.16
N LEU A 8 -40.57 4.55 0.60
CA LEU A 8 -39.13 4.59 0.89
C LEU A 8 -38.62 3.67 2.02
N THR A 9 -38.70 2.36 1.81
CA THR A 9 -37.76 1.39 2.44
C THR A 9 -37.08 0.55 1.37
N MET A 10 -36.38 1.21 0.46
CA MET A 10 -35.20 0.63 -0.23
C MET A 10 -33.99 1.46 0.18
N VAL A 11 -33.69 1.46 1.48
CA VAL A 11 -32.40 1.97 1.97
C VAL A 11 -31.38 0.87 1.72
N LEU A 12 -30.75 0.98 0.55
CA LEU A 12 -29.34 0.65 0.30
C LEU A 12 -28.71 -0.33 1.29
N SER A 13 -28.87 -1.63 1.01
CA SER A 13 -28.00 -2.67 1.56
C SER A 13 -26.61 -2.62 0.90
N THR A 14 -25.95 -1.46 0.84
CA THR A 14 -24.51 -1.42 0.57
C THR A 14 -23.79 -1.71 1.88
N ALA A 15 -23.98 -2.93 2.40
CA ALA A 15 -23.21 -3.42 3.52
C ALA A 15 -21.76 -3.61 3.06
N ALA A 16 -20.97 -2.56 3.26
CA ALA A 16 -19.59 -2.59 3.70
C ALA A 16 -18.72 -3.75 3.16
N PHE A 17 -18.23 -3.61 1.93
CA PHE A 17 -16.82 -3.90 1.72
C PHE A 17 -16.04 -2.75 2.35
N ALA A 18 -15.92 -2.77 3.68
CA ALA A 18 -14.85 -2.02 4.33
C ALA A 18 -13.57 -2.66 3.81
N GLY A 19 -13.03 -2.10 2.72
CA GLY A 19 -11.77 -2.50 2.13
C GLY A 19 -10.78 -2.69 3.26
N THR A 20 -10.25 -3.90 3.40
CA THR A 20 -9.22 -4.15 4.39
C THR A 20 -8.05 -3.30 3.95
N ASN A 21 -7.80 -2.18 4.64
CA ASN A 21 -6.66 -1.33 4.34
C ASN A 21 -5.40 -2.19 4.57
N MET A 22 -4.74 -2.58 3.48
CA MET A 22 -3.60 -3.51 3.49
C MET A 22 -2.38 -2.92 4.18
N CYS A 23 -2.42 -1.63 4.51
CA CYS A 23 -1.37 -0.89 5.20
C CYS A 23 -1.74 -0.52 6.64
N ALA A 24 -2.89 -0.98 7.18
CA ALA A 24 -3.39 -0.57 8.50
C ALA A 24 -2.43 -0.84 9.67
N THR A 25 -1.46 -1.75 9.46
CA THR A 25 -0.41 -2.12 10.42
C THR A 25 0.67 -1.04 10.57
N TYR A 26 0.86 -0.16 9.58
CA TYR A 26 1.90 0.87 9.57
C TYR A 26 1.30 2.20 10.07
N LYS A 27 1.60 2.58 11.32
CA LYS A 27 0.89 3.70 11.99
C LYS A 27 1.71 4.95 12.25
N LYS A 28 3.03 4.94 12.07
CA LYS A 28 3.95 6.10 12.05
C LYS A 28 5.40 5.62 12.15
N ASP A 29 6.02 5.32 11.02
CA ASP A 29 7.40 4.85 10.97
C ASP A 29 8.02 5.10 9.59
N ARG A 30 9.31 4.77 9.50
CA ARG A 30 10.09 4.67 8.27
C ARG A 30 9.35 3.91 7.15
N MET A 31 8.60 2.87 7.49
CA MET A 31 7.88 2.03 6.54
C MET A 31 6.70 2.77 5.91
N LEU A 32 5.97 3.55 6.69
CA LEU A 32 4.89 4.38 6.18
C LEU A 32 5.37 5.39 5.13
N ASN A 33 6.52 6.05 5.36
CA ASN A 33 7.11 6.98 4.39
C ASN A 33 7.54 6.27 3.10
N ALA A 34 8.11 5.08 3.22
CA ALA A 34 8.49 4.27 2.07
C ALA A 34 7.26 3.82 1.26
N ILE A 35 6.18 3.40 1.92
CA ILE A 35 4.93 3.03 1.23
C ILE A 35 4.31 4.24 0.52
N ASN A 36 4.33 5.44 1.14
CA ASN A 36 3.88 6.68 0.47
C ASN A 36 4.71 6.99 -0.79
N THR A 37 6.02 6.77 -0.72
CA THR A 37 6.92 6.94 -1.87
C THR A 37 6.56 5.97 -2.99
N VAL A 38 6.27 4.71 -2.66
CA VAL A 38 5.83 3.71 -3.64
C VAL A 38 4.46 4.06 -4.22
N ALA A 39 3.50 4.52 -3.40
CA ALA A 39 2.20 4.97 -3.89
C ALA A 39 2.35 6.11 -4.91
N ALA A 40 3.17 7.11 -4.60
CA ALA A 40 3.45 8.23 -5.51
C ALA A 40 4.11 7.75 -6.83
N ARG A 41 4.97 6.73 -6.77
CA ARG A 41 5.60 6.14 -7.96
C ARG A 41 4.60 5.44 -8.87
N GLU A 42 3.56 4.85 -8.28
CA GLU A 42 2.44 4.19 -8.97
C GLU A 42 1.31 5.18 -9.35
N GLU A 43 1.54 6.49 -9.17
CA GLU A 43 0.57 7.56 -9.46
C GLU A 43 -0.73 7.42 -8.64
N MET A 44 -0.62 6.88 -7.42
CA MET A 44 -1.73 6.69 -6.48
C MET A 44 -1.47 7.45 -5.19
N SER A 45 -2.54 7.86 -4.50
CA SER A 45 -2.46 8.20 -3.09
C SER A 45 -2.20 6.95 -2.23
N PHE A 46 -1.73 7.16 -1.01
CA PHE A 46 -1.55 6.08 -0.03
C PHE A 46 -2.84 5.28 0.17
N ASP A 47 -3.97 5.96 0.36
CA ASP A 47 -5.24 5.30 0.59
C ASP A 47 -5.73 4.52 -0.64
N GLU A 48 -5.50 5.01 -1.85
CA GLU A 48 -5.82 4.27 -3.08
C GLU A 48 -4.98 3.00 -3.21
N LEU A 49 -3.67 3.09 -2.99
CA LEU A 49 -2.79 1.92 -3.02
C LEU A 49 -3.23 0.89 -1.98
N CYS A 50 -3.43 1.29 -0.74
CA CYS A 50 -3.73 0.39 0.38
C CYS A 50 -5.13 -0.25 0.31
N ASN A 51 -6.02 0.26 -0.54
CA ASN A 51 -7.35 -0.29 -0.78
C ASN A 51 -7.51 -0.85 -2.21
N LEU A 52 -6.41 -1.03 -2.94
CA LEU A 52 -6.42 -1.50 -4.32
C LEU A 52 -7.03 -2.92 -4.38
N PRO A 53 -8.10 -3.18 -5.16
CA PRO A 53 -8.83 -4.46 -5.10
C PRO A 53 -8.01 -5.71 -5.42
N LYS A 54 -6.93 -5.57 -6.19
CA LYS A 54 -6.03 -6.68 -6.57
C LYS A 54 -4.85 -6.85 -5.61
N LEU A 55 -4.71 -5.96 -4.62
CA LEU A 55 -3.64 -6.02 -3.64
C LEU A 55 -4.04 -6.95 -2.50
N LEU A 56 -3.26 -8.01 -2.34
CA LEU A 56 -3.47 -9.05 -1.34
C LEU A 56 -2.74 -8.73 -0.03
N ALA A 57 -1.58 -8.07 -0.12
CA ALA A 57 -0.79 -7.65 1.04
C ALA A 57 0.22 -6.55 0.67
N VAL A 58 0.59 -5.75 1.68
CA VAL A 58 1.75 -4.84 1.64
C VAL A 58 2.73 -5.24 2.72
N GLU A 59 3.93 -5.64 2.33
CA GLU A 59 5.03 -5.91 3.25
C GLU A 59 6.04 -4.77 3.17
N ALA A 60 6.32 -4.12 4.29
CA ALA A 60 7.38 -3.12 4.38
C ALA A 60 8.28 -3.43 5.57
N MET A 61 9.59 -3.52 5.31
CA MET A 61 10.57 -3.87 6.32
C MET A 61 11.89 -3.11 6.17
N PRO A 62 12.62 -2.88 7.27
CA PRO A 62 14.01 -2.44 7.22
C PRO A 62 14.88 -3.35 6.35
N SER A 63 15.76 -2.73 5.58
CA SER A 63 16.77 -3.36 4.75
C SER A 63 18.01 -2.47 4.68
N GLN A 64 19.03 -2.94 3.97
CA GLN A 64 20.28 -2.22 3.77
C GLN A 64 20.98 -2.68 2.49
N ILE A 65 21.76 -1.79 1.91
CA ILE A 65 22.68 -2.09 0.81
C ILE A 65 24.08 -1.68 1.25
N VAL A 66 25.05 -2.56 1.07
CA VAL A 66 26.46 -2.27 1.30
C VAL A 66 27.08 -1.83 -0.02
N ASN A 67 27.64 -0.62 -0.05
CA ASN A 67 28.28 -0.12 -1.27
C ASN A 67 29.71 -0.71 -1.43
N ILE A 68 30.37 -0.39 -2.54
CA ILE A 68 31.74 -0.86 -2.83
C ILE A 68 32.79 -0.38 -1.82
N ASN A 69 32.53 0.72 -1.12
CA ASN A 69 33.42 1.28 -0.09
C ASN A 69 33.19 0.63 1.28
N GLY A 70 32.19 -0.25 1.41
CA GLY A 70 31.81 -0.89 2.68
C GLY A 70 30.80 -0.09 3.52
N ASP A 71 30.28 1.04 3.02
CA ASP A 71 29.28 1.82 3.75
C ASP A 71 27.93 1.10 3.72
N VAL A 72 27.29 1.02 4.89
CA VAL A 72 25.93 0.49 5.04
C VAL A 72 24.94 1.61 4.81
N ILE A 73 24.19 1.53 3.72
CA ILE A 73 23.15 2.51 3.38
C ILE A 73 21.79 1.91 3.81
N PRO A 74 21.04 2.56 4.72
CA PRO A 74 19.73 2.09 5.13
C PRO A 74 18.68 2.25 4.02
N TYR A 75 17.90 1.18 3.78
CA TYR A 75 16.77 1.15 2.86
C TYR A 75 15.54 0.54 3.49
N THR A 76 14.36 0.96 3.07
CA THR A 76 13.14 0.21 3.33
C THR A 76 12.79 -0.60 2.10
N ARG A 77 12.62 -1.91 2.28
CA ARG A 77 12.08 -2.77 1.25
C ARG A 77 10.57 -2.79 1.36
N VAL A 78 9.89 -2.44 0.28
CA VAL A 78 8.42 -2.49 0.16
C VAL A 78 8.07 -3.51 -0.90
N GLN A 79 7.19 -4.46 -0.57
CA GLN A 79 6.62 -5.42 -1.52
C GLN A 79 5.12 -5.25 -1.59
N LEU A 80 4.63 -5.08 -2.81
CA LEU A 80 3.21 -5.09 -3.14
C LEU A 80 2.87 -6.46 -3.69
N HIS A 81 2.12 -7.26 -2.93
CA HIS A 81 1.66 -8.57 -3.36
C HIS A 81 0.30 -8.43 -4.03
N MET A 82 0.26 -8.49 -5.36
CA MET A 82 -0.95 -8.46 -6.15
C MET A 82 -1.40 -9.87 -6.51
N SER A 83 -2.64 -10.02 -6.98
CA SER A 83 -3.22 -11.31 -7.36
C SER A 83 -2.44 -12.07 -8.44
N GLU A 84 -1.75 -11.38 -9.35
CA GLU A 84 -1.07 -11.97 -10.50
C GLU A 84 0.43 -11.64 -10.55
N THR A 85 0.84 -10.62 -9.80
CA THR A 85 2.20 -10.06 -9.81
C THR A 85 2.62 -9.67 -8.40
N SER A 86 3.91 -9.61 -8.13
CA SER A 86 4.43 -8.99 -6.92
C SER A 86 5.55 -8.03 -7.29
N CYS A 87 5.48 -6.82 -6.76
CA CYS A 87 6.45 -5.76 -7.07
C CYS A 87 7.23 -5.39 -5.82
N LEU A 88 8.55 -5.50 -5.90
CA LEU A 88 9.51 -5.14 -4.86
C LEU A 88 10.14 -3.80 -5.21
N TYR A 89 10.19 -2.91 -4.21
CA TYR A 89 10.82 -1.61 -4.28
C TYR A 89 11.85 -1.47 -3.16
N MET A 90 13.01 -0.89 -3.48
CA MET A 90 14.01 -0.48 -2.50
C MET A 90 13.97 1.05 -2.39
N VAL A 91 13.47 1.55 -1.26
CA VAL A 91 13.37 2.99 -0.96
C VAL A 91 14.52 3.38 -0.04
N ARG A 92 15.38 4.30 -0.45
CA ARG A 92 16.47 4.78 0.40
C ARG A 92 15.91 5.67 1.49
N ASP A 93 16.32 5.44 2.74
CA ASP A 93 15.75 6.18 3.85
C ASP A 93 16.06 7.68 3.84
N SER A 94 17.28 8.05 3.45
CA SER A 94 17.80 9.42 3.60
C SER A 94 17.06 10.44 2.75
N ASP A 95 16.64 10.05 1.56
CA ASP A 95 16.05 10.93 0.54
C ASP A 95 14.72 10.39 -0.01
N GLN A 96 14.26 9.23 0.48
CA GLN A 96 13.06 8.54 0.00
C GLN A 96 13.09 8.26 -1.50
N VAL A 97 14.27 8.05 -2.10
CA VAL A 97 14.40 7.71 -3.52
C VAL A 97 14.28 6.20 -3.71
N ILE A 98 13.44 5.79 -4.67
CA ILE A 98 13.41 4.39 -5.14
C ILE A 98 14.64 4.14 -6.02
N THR A 99 15.53 3.26 -5.58
CA THR A 99 16.74 2.90 -6.35
C THR A 99 16.61 1.60 -7.11
N GLU A 100 15.64 0.78 -6.73
CA GLU A 100 15.35 -0.49 -7.40
C GLU A 100 13.84 -0.73 -7.39
N ALA A 101 13.32 -1.20 -8.52
CA ALA A 101 11.96 -1.67 -8.67
C ALA A 101 11.97 -2.95 -9.52
N ARG A 102 11.43 -4.05 -9.00
CA ARG A 102 11.36 -5.34 -9.69
C ARG A 102 9.99 -5.96 -9.49
N CYS A 103 9.28 -6.19 -10.58
CA CYS A 103 8.03 -6.93 -10.57
C CYS A 103 8.25 -8.35 -11.11
N TYR A 104 7.72 -9.33 -10.41
CA TYR A 104 7.74 -10.74 -10.77
C TYR A 104 6.31 -11.27 -10.88
N SER A 105 6.10 -12.26 -11.74
CA SER A 105 4.84 -12.99 -11.78
C SER A 105 4.67 -13.79 -10.50
N ALA A 106 3.43 -13.88 -10.00
CA ALA A 106 3.10 -14.69 -8.83
C ALA A 106 2.84 -16.18 -9.18
N TRP A 107 3.12 -16.58 -10.43
CA TRP A 107 2.89 -17.91 -11.01
C TRP A 107 4.17 -18.74 -11.11
#